data_AF-A0A392UWQ7-F1
#
_entry.id   AF-A0A392UWQ7-F1
#
_cell.length_a   1.000
_cell.length_b   1.000
_cell.length_c   1.000
_cell.angle_alpha   90.00
_cell.angle_beta   90.00
_cell.angle_gamma   90.00
#
_symmetry.space_group_name_H-M   'P 1'
#
loop_
_entity.id
_entity.type
_entity.pdbx_description
1 polymer ?
#
loop_
_entity_poly.entity_id
_entity_poly.type
_entity_poly.pdbx_seq_one_letter_code
_entity_poly.pdbx_strand_id
1 'polypeptide(L)' 'MNFKQHDSETLGEAYERFNLLKRKCTNHSTDVMELMQIFTRGMRIQHMMHLDASAGGSINA' A
#
# COMPACT_ATOMS: atom_id res chain seq x y z
N MET A 1 8.26 -4.06 8.51
CA MET A 1 8.02 -2.77 7.84
C MET A 1 6.67 -2.24 8.34
N ASN A 2 6.59 -1.03 8.94
CA ASN A 2 5.33 -0.48 9.47
C ASN A 2 4.89 0.71 8.61
N PHE A 3 4.30 0.43 7.46
CA PHE A 3 3.86 1.45 6.50
C PHE A 3 2.45 1.94 6.86
N LYS A 4 2.25 3.25 6.85
CA LYS A 4 0.95 3.89 6.96
C LYS A 4 0.90 5.08 6.01
N GLN A 5 -0.15 5.17 5.20
CA GLN A 5 -0.41 6.29 4.32
C GLN A 5 -0.76 7.53 5.16
N HIS A 6 -0.21 8.69 4.81
CA HIS A 6 -0.50 9.94 5.49
C HIS A 6 -1.79 10.57 4.96
N ASP A 7 -2.37 11.49 5.74
CA ASP A 7 -3.68 12.06 5.43
C ASP A 7 -3.71 12.99 4.20
N SER A 8 -2.57 13.58 3.85
CA SER A 8 -2.41 14.48 2.71
C SER A 8 -1.82 13.81 1.48
N GLU A 9 -1.44 12.53 1.56
CA GLU A 9 -0.80 11.82 0.44
C GLU A 9 -1.85 11.22 -0.51
N THR A 10 -1.64 11.43 -1.80
CA THR A 10 -2.30 10.65 -2.86
C THR A 10 -1.86 9.18 -2.81
N LEU A 11 -2.60 8.31 -3.50
CA LEU A 11 -2.21 6.89 -3.64
C LEU A 11 -0.85 6.74 -4.36
N GLY A 12 -0.57 7.59 -5.35
CA GLY A 12 0.69 7.58 -6.09
C GLY A 12 1.90 7.91 -5.19
N GLU A 13 1.81 9.02 -4.45
CA GLU A 13 2.87 9.44 -3.50
C GLU A 13 3.11 8.38 -2.41
N ALA A 14 2.03 7.77 -1.89
CA ALA A 14 2.11 6.70 -0.92
C ALA A 14 2.85 5.46 -1.49
N TYR A 15 2.60 5.10 -2.75
CA TYR A 15 3.27 3.98 -3.42
C TYR A 15 4.75 4.25 -3.68
N GLU A 16 5.11 5.46 -4.10
CA GLU A 16 6.52 5.86 -4.26
C GLU A 16 7.29 5.79 -2.94
N ARG A 17 6.71 6.31 -1.85
CA ARG A 17 7.31 6.20 -0.51
C ARG A 17 7.45 4.75 -0.06
N PHE A 18 6.46 3.91 -0.34
CA PHE A 18 6.54 2.48 -0.06
C PHE A 18 7.71 1.80 -0.80
N ASN A 19 7.90 2.12 -2.09
CA ASN A 19 9.03 1.62 -2.87
C ASN A 19 10.39 2.08 -2.32
N LEU A 20 10.48 3.33 -1.85
CA LEU A 20 11.69 3.82 -1.17
C LEU A 20 11.98 3.07 0.12
N LEU A 21 10.95 2.79 0.93
CA LEU A 21 11.09 1.99 2.15
C LEU A 21 11.53 0.55 1.83
N LYS A 22 10.96 -0.07 0.78
CA LYS A 22 11.37 -1.40 0.30
C LYS A 22 12.85 -1.43 -0.08
N ARG A 23 13.34 -0.41 -0.80
CA ARG A 23 14.77 -0.31 -1.19
C ARG A 23 15.71 -0.12 0.01
N LYS A 24 15.26 0.57 1.06
CA LYS A 24 16.02 0.77 2.31
C LYS A 24 16.11 -0.52 3.15
N CYS A 25 15.21 -1.47 2.97
CA CYS A 25 15.34 -2.81 3.56
C CYS A 25 16.33 -3.65 2.72
N THR A 26 17.63 -3.47 2.96
CA THR A 26 18.69 -4.05 2.12
C THR A 26 18.87 -5.57 2.27
N ASN A 27 18.28 -6.22 3.29
CA ASN A 27 18.72 -7.55 3.73
C ASN A 27 17.62 -8.62 3.84
N HIS A 28 16.39 -8.36 3.41
CA HIS A 28 15.30 -9.34 3.53
C HIS A 28 14.62 -9.56 2.18
N SER A 29 14.59 -10.81 1.71
CA SER A 29 13.70 -11.22 0.62
C SER A 29 12.27 -11.23 1.16
N THR A 30 11.67 -10.04 1.28
CA THR A 30 10.27 -9.93 1.66
C THR A 30 9.42 -10.45 0.51
N ASP A 31 8.57 -11.41 0.81
CA ASP A 31 7.70 -12.04 -0.16
C ASP A 31 6.77 -11.00 -0.82
N VAL A 32 6.42 -11.22 -2.09
CA VAL A 32 5.59 -10.26 -2.84
C VAL A 32 4.21 -10.14 -2.23
N MET A 33 3.63 -11.24 -1.74
CA MET A 33 2.35 -11.21 -1.06
C MET A 33 2.45 -10.47 0.27
N GLU A 34 3.53 -10.67 1.02
CA GLU A 34 3.79 -9.92 2.25
C GLU A 34 3.88 -8.41 1.98
N LEU A 35 4.59 -7.99 0.92
CA LEU A 35 4.67 -6.58 0.52
C LEU A 35 3.31 -5.99 0.14
N MET A 36 2.50 -6.74 -0.61
CA MET A 36 1.13 -6.34 -0.93
C MET A 36 0.28 -6.17 0.33
N GLN A 37 0.35 -7.11 1.29
CA GLN A 37 -0.40 -7.01 2.54
C GLN A 37 0.04 -5.82 3.39
N ILE A 38 1.34 -5.54 3.47
CA ILE A 38 1.86 -4.38 4.21
C ILE A 38 1.35 -3.09 3.58
N PHE A 39 1.36 -3.00 2.24
CA PHE A 39 0.91 -1.80 1.54
C PHE A 39 -0.60 -1.59 1.67
N THR A 40 -1.41 -2.63 1.46
CA THR A 40 -2.88 -2.52 1.53
C THR A 40 -3.38 -2.27 2.94
N ARG A 41 -2.80 -2.91 3.97
CA ARG A 41 -3.15 -2.65 5.38
C ARG A 41 -2.74 -1.27 5.86
N GLY A 42 -1.70 -0.68 5.28
CA GLY A 42 -1.25 0.67 5.60
C GLY A 42 -2.02 1.77 4.86
N MET A 43 -2.87 1.41 3.89
CA MET A 43 -3.59 2.35 3.02
C MET A 43 -4.80 2.95 3.72
N ARG A 44 -5.22 4.14 3.30
CA ARG A 44 -6.51 4.71 3.71
C ARG A 44 -7.65 3.90 3.09
N ILE A 45 -8.73 3.70 3.86
CA ILE A 45 -9.89 2.90 3.45
C ILE A 45 -10.46 3.38 2.11
N GLN A 46 -10.54 4.70 1.87
CA GLN A 46 -11.01 5.26 0.59
C GLN A 46 -10.17 4.80 -0.60
N HIS A 47 -8.84 4.87 -0.51
CA HIS A 47 -7.97 4.40 -1.58
C HIS A 47 -8.01 2.87 -1.73
N MET A 48 -8.20 2.13 -0.62
CA MET A 48 -8.37 0.68 -0.67
C MET A 48 -9.66 0.29 -1.39
N MET A 49 -10.78 0.97 -1.14
CA MET A 49 -12.05 0.73 -1.84
C MET A 49 -11.93 1.03 -3.35
N HIS A 50 -11.24 2.12 -3.72
CA HIS A 50 -10.98 2.42 -5.12
C HIS A 50 -10.09 1.37 -5.81
N LEU A 51 -9.10 0.86 -5.08
CA LEU A 51 -8.23 -0.21 -5.57
C LEU A 51 -9.03 -1.51 -5.78
N ASP A 52 -9.86 -1.89 -4.80
CA ASP A 52 -10.70 -3.09 -4.86
C ASP A 52 -11.70 -3.01 -6.02
N ALA A 53 -12.40 -1.88 -6.16
CA ALA A 53 -13.33 -1.66 -7.27
C ALA A 53 -12.65 -1.71 -8.65
N SER A 54 -11.42 -1.18 -8.76
CA SER A 54 -10.63 -1.26 -10.00
C SER A 54 -10.19 -2.69 -10.33
N ALA A 55 -10.09 -3.56 -9.33
CA ALA A 55 -9.79 -4.98 -9.48
C ALA A 55 -11.04 -5.86 -9.70
N GLY A 56 -12.23 -5.25 -9.83
CA GLY A 56 -13.51 -5.95 -10.03
C GLY A 56 -14.26 -6.25 -8.72
N GLY A 57 -13.77 -5.75 -7.59
CA GLY A 57 -14.47 -5.75 -6.31
C GLY A 57 -15.53 -4.65 -6.20
N SER A 58 -16.01 -4.38 -4.98
CA SER A 58 -17.08 -3.40 -4.75
C SER A 58 -16.58 -2.26 -3.86
N ILE A 59 -17.06 -1.05 -4.11
CA ILE A 59 -16.79 0.13 -3.26
C ILE A 59 -17.54 0.11 -1.91
N ASN A 60 -18.18 -1.01 -1.56
CA ASN A 60 -19.01 -1.07 -0.35
C ASN A 60 -18.11 -1.23 0.90
N ALA A 61 -18.29 -0.29 1.83
CA ALA A 61 -17.57 -0.18 3.10
C ALA A 61 -17.88 -1.32 4.08
#